data_AF-A0A0W4ZAV2-F1
#
_entry.id   AF-A0A0W4ZAV2-F1
#
_cell.length_a   1.000
_cell.length_b   1.000
_cell.length_c   1.000
_cell.angle_alpha   90.00
_cell.angle_beta   90.00
_cell.angle_gamma   90.00
#
_symmetry.space_group_name_H-M   'P 1'
#
loop_
_entity.id
_entity.type
_entity.pdbx_description
1 polymer ?
#
loop_
_entity_poly.entity_id
_entity_poly.type
_entity_poly.pdbx_seq_one_letter_code
_entity_poly.pdbx_strand_id
1 'polypeptide(L)'
;MVLGDDVSMYSLILDDSITTEEKCKTYLEYLCEKLVEKLPGGNFTNILKKLCNLTKRNNYCKGLFTQGRIKKDLDKKCNGIKDKLKYYYYSLSKTLFTGEWNARIEAEDCENYETLCIVFQRVCYGLISDLCGKFNNLCYKKYIKDTEDSVLLEFIGKEALSNESKNNELEHEHLYTQCIHTLLKKCHCITSFGPTMAESCSQLTDTCNHFNRSTTITCRYLDSYIKNFLLEKQEHITGYKKKITRNKCSLLGACEYYLLLCHNKTTENLCKPIIEECSAKADLDMGFVKNLSLGECKSTFQNVNLTRFFYEKQKSGVSLPHKAPYLTPLLMFFSSLERSTLTLKERCLNFIKKNCLALLGMFPNLHEYCKSGYTDECNDMDRRMNTTCINLNKTFEELGLTSTNGVWTILWNSTANNITTPQCQMLIEECTYFRPGCPGIKSPCENVKALCYTLSKKRSHLNYFWEKLEEKLSPSDFSIFNQSNLPQSSAASNLYQHIYKHILDICAELGGTNEVLFRWCLHPTPNHPPLPSVTFPGNLFDRLFHDFLARRDDLERGLLYVGEPPSLAECAPYVYECHNLLEIFKDLTTNCTILENECYNGYKDYDKLENSKLIKSI
;
A
#
# COMPACT_ATOMS: atom_id res chain seq x y z
N MET A 1 17.95 8.90 5.02
CA MET A 1 18.12 9.56 3.71
C MET A 1 19.36 9.03 2.99
N VAL A 2 19.19 8.48 1.79
CA VAL A 2 20.28 7.83 1.01
C VAL A 2 21.27 8.85 0.40
N LEU A 3 20.94 10.15 0.47
CA LEU A 3 21.66 11.24 -0.19
C LEU A 3 22.97 11.69 0.49
N GLY A 4 23.89 10.75 0.73
CA GLY A 4 25.20 11.06 1.33
C GLY A 4 26.23 11.63 0.35
N ASP A 5 25.92 11.67 -0.94
CA ASP A 5 26.86 12.09 -1.99
C ASP A 5 26.17 12.89 -3.10
N ASP A 6 26.98 13.68 -3.81
CA ASP A 6 26.52 14.61 -4.83
C ASP A 6 25.76 13.90 -5.97
N VAL A 7 26.21 12.72 -6.44
CA VAL A 7 25.55 12.00 -7.55
C VAL A 7 24.14 11.58 -7.17
N SER A 8 23.95 11.06 -5.95
CA SER A 8 22.61 10.69 -5.46
C SER A 8 21.71 11.91 -5.30
N MET A 9 22.25 13.00 -4.76
CA MET A 9 21.52 14.24 -4.53
C MET A 9 21.02 14.86 -5.84
N TYR A 10 21.91 14.99 -6.82
CA TYR A 10 21.54 15.53 -8.13
C TYR A 10 20.62 14.56 -8.90
N SER A 11 20.77 13.24 -8.76
CA SER A 11 19.84 12.27 -9.37
C SER A 11 18.41 12.42 -8.84
N LEU A 12 18.26 12.76 -7.56
CA LEU A 12 16.95 13.06 -6.98
C LEU A 12 16.33 14.34 -7.56
N ILE A 13 17.15 15.34 -7.88
CA ILE A 13 16.71 16.65 -8.36
C ILE A 13 16.34 16.64 -9.85
N LEU A 14 17.11 15.92 -10.66
CA LEU A 14 16.95 15.96 -12.11
C LEU A 14 15.73 15.16 -12.57
N ASP A 15 14.97 15.77 -13.48
CA ASP A 15 13.81 15.15 -14.12
C ASP A 15 14.18 14.44 -15.43
N ASP A 16 13.30 13.57 -15.93
CA ASP A 16 13.44 12.84 -17.19
C ASP A 16 13.53 13.77 -18.41
N SER A 17 12.90 14.95 -18.33
CA SER A 17 12.96 16.01 -19.35
C SER A 17 14.35 16.67 -19.48
N ILE A 18 15.23 16.49 -18.50
CA ILE A 18 16.58 17.05 -18.48
C ILE A 18 17.53 16.10 -19.22
N THR A 19 17.48 16.18 -20.53
CA THR A 19 18.22 15.28 -21.43
C THR A 19 19.55 15.85 -21.93
N THR A 20 19.89 17.10 -21.59
CA THR A 20 21.11 17.78 -22.06
C THR A 20 21.84 18.51 -20.94
N GLU A 21 23.15 18.72 -21.14
CA GLU A 21 23.99 19.48 -20.22
C GLU A 21 23.44 20.89 -19.97
N GLU A 22 22.96 21.56 -21.02
CA GLU A 22 22.44 22.92 -20.90
C GLU A 22 21.15 22.97 -20.07
N LYS A 23 20.19 22.07 -20.34
CA LYS A 23 18.96 21.97 -19.54
C LYS A 23 19.27 21.71 -18.06
N CYS A 24 20.27 20.89 -17.77
CA CYS A 24 20.72 20.63 -16.40
C CYS A 24 21.24 21.91 -15.73
N LYS A 25 22.10 22.68 -16.42
CA LYS A 25 22.64 23.93 -15.88
C LYS A 25 21.53 24.94 -15.61
N THR A 26 20.66 25.18 -16.59
CA THR A 26 19.53 26.12 -16.48
C THR A 26 18.62 25.75 -15.32
N TYR A 27 18.29 24.46 -15.17
CA TYR A 27 17.40 24.02 -14.10
C TYR A 27 18.01 24.20 -12.70
N LEU A 28 19.27 23.80 -12.53
CA LEU A 28 19.96 23.94 -11.25
C LEU A 28 20.23 25.41 -10.89
N GLU A 29 20.48 26.27 -11.89
CA GLU A 29 20.57 27.72 -11.70
C GLU A 29 19.26 28.31 -11.19
N TYR A 30 18.16 27.94 -11.84
CA TYR A 30 16.83 28.34 -11.43
C TYR A 30 16.55 27.95 -9.97
N LEU A 31 16.87 26.72 -9.54
CA LEU A 31 16.68 26.31 -8.13
C LEU A 31 17.48 27.19 -7.16
N CYS A 32 18.70 27.57 -7.53
CA CYS A 32 19.56 28.39 -6.69
C CYS A 32 19.11 29.83 -6.58
N GLU A 33 18.70 30.45 -7.68
CA GLU A 33 18.29 31.86 -7.69
C GLU A 33 16.84 32.06 -7.24
N LYS A 34 15.95 31.11 -7.50
CA LYS A 34 14.50 31.31 -7.33
C LYS A 34 13.90 30.58 -6.15
N LEU A 35 14.47 29.45 -5.74
CA LEU A 35 13.97 28.65 -4.62
C LEU A 35 14.80 28.87 -3.35
N VAL A 36 16.13 28.71 -3.43
CA VAL A 36 17.01 28.77 -2.24
C VAL A 36 16.96 30.13 -1.54
N GLU A 37 16.82 31.22 -2.28
CA GLU A 37 16.69 32.57 -1.70
C GLU A 37 15.39 32.78 -0.91
N LYS A 38 14.33 32.04 -1.25
CA LYS A 38 13.01 32.17 -0.61
C LYS A 38 12.82 31.24 0.57
N LEU A 39 13.59 30.15 0.65
CA LEU A 39 13.47 29.18 1.73
C LEU A 39 14.10 29.71 3.03
N PRO A 40 13.42 29.58 4.18
CA PRO A 40 14.02 29.87 5.47
C PRO A 40 15.12 28.86 5.82
N GLY A 41 15.81 29.07 6.94
CA GLY A 41 16.81 28.13 7.44
C GLY A 41 16.19 26.75 7.74
N GLY A 42 16.86 25.68 7.33
CA GLY A 42 16.36 24.31 7.53
C GLY A 42 17.23 23.27 6.83
N ASN A 43 16.96 21.98 7.09
CA ASN A 43 17.76 20.89 6.54
C ASN A 43 17.69 20.87 5.00
N PHE A 44 16.49 21.02 4.43
CA PHE A 44 16.29 21.07 2.99
C PHE A 44 17.04 22.25 2.35
N THR A 45 16.91 23.45 2.93
CA THR A 45 17.60 24.65 2.48
C THR A 45 19.12 24.49 2.52
N ASN A 46 19.65 23.88 3.59
CA ASN A 46 21.07 23.62 3.73
C ASN A 46 21.59 22.62 2.69
N ILE A 47 20.77 21.63 2.34
CA ILE A 47 21.08 20.69 1.25
C ILE A 47 21.15 21.43 -0.08
N LEU A 48 20.13 22.23 -0.43
CA LEU A 48 20.12 22.96 -1.71
C LEU A 48 21.24 24.00 -1.81
N LYS A 49 21.54 24.75 -0.73
CA LYS A 49 22.66 25.70 -0.69
C LYS A 49 24.00 25.06 -1.05
N LYS A 50 24.26 23.82 -0.61
CA LYS A 50 25.48 23.08 -0.96
C LYS A 50 25.60 22.80 -2.47
N LEU A 51 24.48 22.69 -3.17
CA LEU A 51 24.41 22.41 -4.60
C LEU A 51 24.56 23.67 -5.47
N CYS A 52 24.41 24.86 -4.87
CA CYS A 52 24.47 26.15 -5.57
C CYS A 52 25.86 26.70 -5.82
N ASN A 53 26.91 25.94 -5.49
CA ASN A 53 28.26 26.28 -5.93
C ASN A 53 28.36 26.13 -7.45
N LEU A 54 28.52 27.25 -8.17
CA LEU A 54 28.54 27.33 -9.64
C LEU A 54 29.53 26.33 -10.27
N THR A 55 30.75 26.25 -9.72
CA THR A 55 31.78 25.34 -10.22
C THR A 55 31.36 23.88 -10.05
N LYS A 56 30.81 23.50 -8.89
CA LYS A 56 30.32 22.13 -8.65
C LYS A 56 29.15 21.78 -9.55
N ARG A 57 28.17 22.67 -9.68
CA ARG A 57 26.98 22.52 -10.54
C ARG A 57 27.37 22.26 -11.99
N ASN A 58 28.21 23.13 -12.55
CA ASN A 58 28.61 23.04 -13.95
C ASN A 58 29.47 21.80 -14.20
N ASN A 59 30.39 21.46 -13.28
CA ASN A 59 31.17 20.23 -13.35
C ASN A 59 30.27 18.98 -13.28
N TYR A 60 29.21 19.03 -12.47
CA TYR A 60 28.24 17.95 -12.38
C TYR A 60 27.47 17.75 -13.67
N CYS A 61 26.81 18.79 -14.19
CA CYS A 61 26.06 18.70 -15.44
C CYS A 61 26.95 18.22 -16.58
N LYS A 62 28.14 18.80 -16.75
CA LYS A 62 29.11 18.33 -17.74
C LYS A 62 29.49 16.86 -17.52
N GLY A 63 29.82 16.49 -16.28
CA GLY A 63 30.23 15.14 -15.93
C GLY A 63 29.13 14.08 -16.04
N LEU A 64 27.86 14.48 -15.99
CA LEU A 64 26.70 13.61 -16.18
C LEU A 64 26.51 13.21 -17.65
N PHE A 65 26.74 14.14 -18.57
CA PHE A 65 26.54 13.93 -20.02
C PHE A 65 27.84 13.63 -20.79
N THR A 66 28.99 13.64 -20.14
CA THR A 66 30.29 13.24 -20.72
C THR A 66 30.80 11.94 -20.08
N GLN A 67 31.72 11.22 -20.73
CA GLN A 67 32.30 9.97 -20.21
C GLN A 67 33.30 10.18 -19.03
N GLY A 68 32.92 11.02 -18.07
CA GLY A 68 33.72 11.38 -16.89
C GLY A 68 33.45 10.53 -15.65
N ARG A 69 34.08 10.91 -14.54
CA ARG A 69 33.95 10.22 -13.24
C ARG A 69 32.51 10.17 -12.74
N ILE A 70 31.73 11.24 -12.96
CA ILE A 70 30.34 11.37 -12.50
C ILE A 70 29.44 10.39 -13.24
N LYS A 71 29.50 10.36 -14.57
CA LYS A 71 28.77 9.36 -15.37
C LYS A 71 29.15 7.93 -15.00
N LYS A 72 30.44 7.62 -14.81
CA LYS A 72 30.89 6.30 -14.36
C LYS A 72 30.33 5.92 -12.98
N ASP A 73 30.26 6.87 -12.05
CA ASP A 73 29.69 6.62 -10.72
C ASP A 73 28.17 6.40 -10.79
N LEU A 74 27.46 7.22 -11.57
CA LEU A 74 26.02 7.01 -11.83
C LEU A 74 25.77 5.65 -12.48
N ASP A 75 26.52 5.28 -13.51
CA ASP A 75 26.35 3.99 -14.19
C ASP A 75 26.64 2.83 -13.24
N LYS A 76 27.67 2.94 -12.38
CA LYS A 76 27.96 1.94 -11.33
C LYS A 76 26.80 1.79 -10.36
N LYS A 77 26.18 2.91 -9.95
CA LYS A 77 25.03 2.95 -9.05
C LYS A 77 23.75 2.41 -9.68
N CYS A 78 23.42 2.82 -10.91
CA CYS A 78 22.28 2.28 -11.66
C CYS A 78 22.42 0.76 -11.83
N ASN A 79 23.62 0.26 -12.18
CA ASN A 79 23.89 -1.16 -12.32
C ASN A 79 23.82 -1.90 -10.97
N GLY A 80 24.36 -1.31 -9.88
CA GLY A 80 24.24 -1.89 -8.55
C GLY A 80 22.79 -2.05 -8.08
N ILE A 81 21.94 -1.05 -8.33
CA ILE A 81 20.48 -1.16 -8.08
C ILE A 81 19.89 -2.25 -8.97
N LYS A 82 20.14 -2.21 -10.27
CA LYS A 82 19.62 -3.19 -11.25
C LYS A 82 19.94 -4.62 -10.83
N ASP A 83 21.18 -4.90 -10.46
CA ASP A 83 21.63 -6.24 -10.10
C ASP A 83 20.95 -6.74 -8.83
N LYS A 84 20.78 -5.87 -7.82
CA LYS A 84 20.05 -6.24 -6.60
C LYS A 84 18.55 -6.41 -6.86
N LEU A 85 17.90 -5.53 -7.62
CA LEU A 85 16.49 -5.71 -7.99
C LEU A 85 16.28 -6.99 -8.81
N LYS A 86 17.21 -7.33 -9.71
CA LYS A 86 17.23 -8.61 -10.40
C LYS A 86 17.39 -9.79 -9.45
N TYR A 87 18.24 -9.69 -8.43
CA TYR A 87 18.36 -10.72 -7.40
C TYR A 87 17.02 -10.94 -6.67
N TYR A 88 16.35 -9.89 -6.18
CA TYR A 88 15.02 -10.05 -5.57
C TYR A 88 14.02 -10.67 -6.55
N TYR A 89 13.95 -10.15 -7.78
CA TYR A 89 12.94 -10.60 -8.74
C TYR A 89 13.22 -12.00 -9.30
N TYR A 90 14.45 -12.36 -9.66
CA TYR A 90 14.73 -13.64 -10.33
C TYR A 90 15.19 -14.74 -9.38
N SER A 91 15.92 -14.38 -8.32
CA SER A 91 16.44 -15.35 -7.35
C SER A 91 15.45 -15.62 -6.22
N LEU A 92 14.57 -14.65 -5.86
CA LEU A 92 13.64 -14.79 -4.73
C LEU A 92 12.16 -14.92 -5.09
N SER A 93 11.72 -14.50 -6.29
CA SER A 93 10.31 -14.67 -6.67
C SER A 93 9.90 -16.14 -6.85
N LYS A 94 10.86 -17.05 -7.09
CA LYS A 94 10.60 -18.50 -7.14
C LYS A 94 10.34 -19.10 -5.76
N THR A 95 10.83 -18.48 -4.68
CA THR A 95 10.80 -19.03 -3.31
C THR A 95 9.71 -18.46 -2.42
N LEU A 96 9.06 -17.34 -2.80
CA LEU A 96 7.91 -16.79 -2.07
C LEU A 96 6.67 -17.70 -2.07
N PHE A 97 6.58 -18.62 -3.05
CA PHE A 97 5.41 -19.51 -3.22
C PHE A 97 5.70 -21.00 -2.99
N THR A 98 6.97 -21.42 -2.91
CA THR A 98 7.33 -22.85 -2.79
C THR A 98 7.75 -23.28 -1.38
N GLY A 99 7.84 -22.34 -0.42
CA GLY A 99 8.28 -22.67 0.93
C GLY A 99 9.77 -23.05 1.05
N GLU A 100 10.54 -22.96 -0.04
CA GLU A 100 11.97 -23.21 -0.01
C GLU A 100 12.77 -21.97 0.41
N TRP A 101 13.67 -22.19 1.35
CA TRP A 101 14.37 -21.17 2.11
C TRP A 101 15.62 -20.66 1.42
N ASN A 102 15.79 -19.32 1.42
CA ASN A 102 17.02 -18.65 1.91
C ASN A 102 17.03 -17.13 1.72
N ALA A 103 16.02 -16.51 1.09
CA ALA A 103 15.85 -15.06 1.20
C ALA A 103 14.39 -14.64 1.00
N ARG A 104 13.83 -14.02 2.04
CA ARG A 104 12.59 -13.25 2.00
C ARG A 104 12.96 -11.79 1.80
N ILE A 105 12.11 -11.06 1.08
CA ILE A 105 12.16 -9.60 1.09
C ILE A 105 11.68 -9.15 2.47
N GLU A 106 12.39 -8.25 3.14
CA GLU A 106 11.99 -7.73 4.45
C GLU A 106 11.54 -6.27 4.37
N ALA A 107 10.90 -5.76 5.42
CA ALA A 107 10.44 -4.37 5.46
C ALA A 107 11.58 -3.37 5.20
N GLU A 108 12.79 -3.66 5.73
CA GLU A 108 13.97 -2.84 5.45
C GLU A 108 14.35 -2.84 3.96
N ASP A 109 14.18 -3.96 3.24
CA ASP A 109 14.48 -4.01 1.82
C ASP A 109 13.53 -3.09 1.05
N CYS A 110 12.24 -3.14 1.37
CA CYS A 110 11.25 -2.25 0.78
C CYS A 110 11.58 -0.78 1.06
N GLU A 111 11.81 -0.42 2.32
CA GLU A 111 12.17 0.96 2.71
C GLU A 111 13.40 1.48 1.95
N ASN A 112 14.44 0.67 1.77
CA ASN A 112 15.69 1.11 1.15
C ASN A 112 15.62 1.10 -0.39
N TYR A 113 15.08 0.06 -1.01
CA TYR A 113 15.09 -0.07 -2.47
C TYR A 113 13.96 0.69 -3.15
N GLU A 114 12.81 0.89 -2.50
CA GLU A 114 11.79 1.83 -2.98
C GLU A 114 12.35 3.26 -2.98
N THR A 115 13.08 3.64 -1.93
CA THR A 115 13.78 4.93 -1.85
C THR A 115 14.78 5.09 -2.99
N LEU A 116 15.61 4.07 -3.25
CA LEU A 116 16.57 4.10 -4.36
C LEU A 116 15.88 4.18 -5.73
N CYS A 117 14.76 3.48 -5.91
CA CYS A 117 13.94 3.60 -7.10
C CYS A 117 13.44 5.04 -7.27
N ILE A 118 12.89 5.67 -6.22
CA ILE A 118 12.44 7.06 -6.27
C ILE A 118 13.59 8.00 -6.69
N VAL A 119 14.78 7.84 -6.10
CA VAL A 119 15.95 8.69 -6.41
C VAL A 119 16.42 8.52 -7.85
N PHE A 120 16.62 7.27 -8.31
CA PHE A 120 17.39 7.00 -9.52
C PHE A 120 16.55 6.66 -10.75
N GLN A 121 15.27 6.33 -10.60
CA GLN A 121 14.48 5.83 -11.73
C GLN A 121 14.43 6.79 -12.92
N ARG A 122 14.39 8.11 -12.71
CA ARG A 122 14.32 9.09 -13.81
C ARG A 122 15.62 9.15 -14.61
N VAL A 123 16.76 9.19 -13.93
CA VAL A 123 18.09 9.25 -14.57
C VAL A 123 18.59 7.88 -15.07
N CYS A 124 18.08 6.79 -14.50
CA CYS A 124 18.41 5.40 -14.88
C CYS A 124 17.23 4.71 -15.60
N TYR A 125 16.30 5.45 -16.21
CA TYR A 125 14.99 4.97 -16.67
C TYR A 125 15.03 3.66 -17.44
N GLY A 126 15.82 3.60 -18.51
CA GLY A 126 15.94 2.39 -19.35
C GLY A 126 16.60 1.19 -18.67
N LEU A 127 17.20 1.35 -17.48
CA LEU A 127 17.92 0.30 -16.77
C LEU A 127 17.13 -0.31 -15.61
N ILE A 128 16.37 0.50 -14.86
CA ILE A 128 15.75 0.06 -13.60
C ILE A 128 14.23 0.26 -13.53
N SER A 129 13.58 1.00 -14.44
CA SER A 129 12.16 1.37 -14.29
C SER A 129 11.21 0.15 -14.19
N ASP A 130 11.36 -0.83 -15.08
CA ASP A 130 10.57 -2.07 -15.05
C ASP A 130 10.85 -2.91 -13.78
N LEU A 131 12.12 -2.97 -13.36
CA LEU A 131 12.53 -3.69 -12.16
C LEU A 131 11.98 -3.02 -10.88
N CYS A 132 11.96 -1.70 -10.84
CA CYS A 132 11.36 -0.93 -9.74
C CYS A 132 9.85 -1.19 -9.65
N GLY A 133 9.12 -1.20 -10.77
CA GLY A 133 7.69 -1.53 -10.78
C GLY A 133 7.41 -2.94 -10.25
N LYS A 134 8.21 -3.92 -10.69
CA LYS A 134 8.14 -5.30 -10.20
C LYS A 134 8.47 -5.41 -8.71
N PHE A 135 9.47 -4.66 -8.24
CA PHE A 135 9.87 -4.65 -6.84
C PHE A 135 8.81 -4.02 -5.94
N ASN A 136 8.17 -2.91 -6.35
CA ASN A 136 7.04 -2.33 -5.62
C ASN A 136 5.89 -3.34 -5.43
N ASN A 137 5.60 -4.14 -6.46
CA ASN A 137 4.60 -5.20 -6.33
C ASN A 137 5.06 -6.35 -5.40
N LEU A 138 6.36 -6.65 -5.31
CA LEU A 138 6.88 -7.57 -4.29
C LEU A 138 6.67 -7.01 -2.88
N CYS A 139 6.93 -5.72 -2.68
CA CYS A 139 6.69 -5.04 -1.40
C CYS A 139 5.20 -5.00 -1.03
N TYR A 140 4.32 -4.67 -1.97
CA TYR A 140 2.87 -4.77 -1.78
C TYR A 140 2.46 -6.17 -1.28
N LYS A 141 2.93 -7.22 -1.96
CA LYS A 141 2.63 -8.62 -1.57
C LYS A 141 3.17 -8.97 -0.19
N LYS A 142 4.39 -8.50 0.15
CA LYS A 142 4.98 -8.70 1.47
C LYS A 142 4.12 -8.07 2.55
N TYR A 143 3.79 -6.78 2.43
CA TYR A 143 3.01 -6.07 3.44
C TYR A 143 1.58 -6.61 3.60
N ILE A 144 0.90 -6.94 2.50
CA ILE A 144 -0.41 -7.61 2.56
C ILE A 144 -0.27 -8.94 3.29
N LYS A 145 0.67 -9.80 2.88
CA LYS A 145 0.82 -11.12 3.47
C LYS A 145 1.21 -11.06 4.95
N ASP A 146 2.14 -10.18 5.34
CA ASP A 146 2.54 -10.04 6.75
C ASP A 146 1.37 -9.61 7.63
N THR A 147 0.58 -8.63 7.18
CA THR A 147 -0.57 -8.14 7.95
C THR A 147 -1.67 -9.19 8.04
N GLU A 148 -1.93 -9.93 6.96
CA GLU A 148 -2.93 -11.01 6.94
C GLU A 148 -2.51 -12.22 7.78
N ASP A 149 -1.28 -12.72 7.57
CA ASP A 149 -0.75 -13.85 8.31
C ASP A 149 -0.73 -13.54 9.83
N SER A 150 -0.41 -12.30 10.23
CA SER A 150 -0.42 -11.92 11.65
C SER A 150 -1.80 -12.08 12.29
N VAL A 151 -2.87 -11.63 11.61
CA VAL A 151 -4.25 -11.80 12.10
C VAL A 151 -4.65 -13.27 12.14
N LEU A 152 -4.31 -14.03 11.10
CA LEU A 152 -4.60 -15.47 11.05
C LEU A 152 -3.86 -16.22 12.17
N LEU A 153 -2.60 -15.89 12.44
CA LEU A 153 -1.80 -16.50 13.50
C LEU A 153 -2.33 -16.13 14.89
N GLU A 154 -2.78 -14.90 15.11
CA GLU A 154 -3.45 -14.53 16.37
C GLU A 154 -4.75 -15.33 16.58
N PHE A 155 -5.48 -15.61 15.50
CA PHE A 155 -6.69 -16.40 15.57
C PHE A 155 -6.45 -17.86 15.88
N ILE A 156 -5.47 -18.47 15.20
CA ILE A 156 -5.10 -19.87 15.36
C ILE A 156 -4.43 -20.08 16.72
N GLY A 157 -3.57 -19.15 17.13
CA GLY A 157 -2.74 -19.24 18.32
C GLY A 157 -1.55 -20.20 18.12
N LYS A 158 -0.39 -19.83 18.67
CA LYS A 158 0.85 -20.62 18.55
C LYS A 158 0.72 -22.07 19.04
N GLU A 159 -0.15 -22.31 20.03
CA GLU A 159 -0.38 -23.64 20.61
C GLU A 159 -0.98 -24.63 19.61
N ALA A 160 -1.80 -24.15 18.67
CA ALA A 160 -2.38 -24.96 17.60
C ALA A 160 -1.41 -25.23 16.42
N LEU A 161 -0.20 -24.65 16.45
CA LEU A 161 0.80 -24.71 15.38
C LEU A 161 2.13 -25.38 15.83
N SER A 162 2.09 -26.14 16.93
CA SER A 162 3.28 -26.75 17.52
C SER A 162 3.85 -27.89 16.65
N ASN A 163 5.10 -27.68 16.22
CA ASN A 163 5.98 -28.69 15.61
C ASN A 163 6.90 -29.38 16.62
N GLU A 164 6.65 -29.31 17.94
CA GLU A 164 7.33 -30.24 18.84
C GLU A 164 7.12 -31.65 18.30
N SER A 165 8.22 -32.35 17.99
CA SER A 165 8.26 -33.74 17.54
C SER A 165 7.65 -34.61 18.64
N LYS A 166 6.33 -34.60 18.73
CA LYS A 166 5.59 -35.57 19.51
C LYS A 166 5.50 -36.79 18.62
N ASN A 167 6.09 -37.88 19.08
CA ASN A 167 6.31 -39.12 18.33
C ASN A 167 5.01 -39.87 17.93
N ASN A 168 3.85 -39.20 17.95
CA ASN A 168 2.52 -39.75 17.69
C ASN A 168 1.85 -39.02 16.52
N GLU A 169 1.59 -39.73 15.41
CA GLU A 169 0.81 -39.24 14.26
C GLU A 169 -0.57 -38.71 14.67
N LEU A 170 -1.18 -39.31 15.71
CA LEU A 170 -2.47 -38.92 16.29
C LEU A 170 -2.51 -37.48 16.84
N GLU A 171 -1.42 -36.98 17.41
CA GLU A 171 -1.38 -35.62 17.97
C GLU A 171 -1.15 -34.56 16.89
N HIS A 172 -0.43 -34.90 15.81
CA HIS A 172 -0.26 -34.02 14.66
C HIS A 172 -1.58 -33.86 13.88
N GLU A 173 -2.34 -34.94 13.72
CA GLU A 173 -3.70 -34.87 13.17
C GLU A 173 -4.60 -33.96 14.03
N HIS A 174 -4.52 -34.08 15.36
CA HIS A 174 -5.31 -33.25 16.28
C HIS A 174 -5.01 -31.74 16.18
N LEU A 175 -3.73 -31.33 16.15
CA LEU A 175 -3.33 -29.92 16.01
C LEU A 175 -3.76 -29.34 14.65
N TYR A 176 -3.60 -30.13 13.60
CA TYR A 176 -4.05 -29.76 12.26
C TYR A 176 -5.57 -29.56 12.19
N THR A 177 -6.35 -30.47 12.81
CA THR A 177 -7.80 -30.32 12.96
C THR A 177 -8.17 -29.09 13.79
N GLN A 178 -7.41 -28.77 14.84
CA GLN A 178 -7.64 -27.59 15.68
C GLN A 178 -7.42 -26.28 14.91
N CYS A 179 -6.39 -26.19 14.06
CA CYS A 179 -6.17 -25.04 13.18
C CYS A 179 -7.37 -24.84 12.23
N ILE A 180 -7.78 -25.89 11.51
CA ILE A 180 -8.91 -25.82 10.57
C ILE A 180 -10.19 -25.42 11.30
N HIS A 181 -10.50 -26.05 12.42
CA HIS A 181 -11.71 -25.77 13.19
C HIS A 181 -11.74 -24.32 13.70
N THR A 182 -10.59 -23.80 14.15
CA THR A 182 -10.48 -22.42 14.63
C THR A 182 -10.69 -21.40 13.52
N LEU A 183 -10.05 -21.61 12.36
CA LEU A 183 -10.24 -20.75 11.20
C LEU A 183 -11.67 -20.84 10.67
N LEU A 184 -12.25 -22.04 10.57
CA LEU A 184 -13.62 -22.25 10.12
C LEU A 184 -14.64 -21.44 10.95
N LYS A 185 -14.43 -21.38 12.27
CA LYS A 185 -15.30 -20.60 13.17
C LYS A 185 -15.11 -19.08 13.03
N LYS A 186 -13.89 -18.61 12.74
CA LYS A 186 -13.52 -17.19 12.80
C LYS A 186 -13.46 -16.49 11.44
N CYS A 187 -13.40 -17.23 10.34
CA CYS A 187 -13.19 -16.67 9.00
C CYS A 187 -14.25 -15.66 8.57
N HIS A 188 -15.50 -15.84 9.00
CA HIS A 188 -16.59 -14.90 8.73
C HIS A 188 -16.30 -13.45 9.19
N CYS A 189 -15.42 -13.29 10.18
CA CYS A 189 -15.03 -11.98 10.71
C CYS A 189 -13.97 -11.25 9.89
N ILE A 190 -13.24 -11.96 9.02
CA ILE A 190 -12.05 -11.44 8.33
C ILE A 190 -12.13 -11.56 6.81
N THR A 191 -13.10 -12.26 6.24
CA THR A 191 -13.27 -12.35 4.78
C THR A 191 -13.55 -11.00 4.11
N SER A 192 -14.01 -9.99 4.86
CA SER A 192 -14.16 -8.60 4.41
C SER A 192 -12.84 -7.80 4.43
N PHE A 193 -11.76 -8.29 5.05
CA PHE A 193 -10.49 -7.54 5.17
C PHE A 193 -9.73 -7.42 3.85
N GLY A 194 -10.18 -8.18 2.84
CA GLY A 194 -9.65 -8.15 1.49
C GLY A 194 -9.74 -9.51 0.81
N PRO A 195 -9.51 -9.53 -0.51
CA PRO A 195 -9.67 -10.74 -1.30
C PRO A 195 -8.60 -11.80 -1.00
N THR A 196 -7.42 -11.42 -0.50
CA THR A 196 -6.39 -12.39 -0.10
C THR A 196 -6.72 -13.06 1.24
N MET A 197 -7.36 -12.35 2.17
CA MET A 197 -7.96 -12.96 3.36
C MET A 197 -9.13 -13.90 3.00
N ALA A 198 -9.98 -13.51 2.06
CA ALA A 198 -11.03 -14.37 1.53
C ALA A 198 -10.47 -15.65 0.87
N GLU A 199 -9.39 -15.54 0.09
CA GLU A 199 -8.67 -16.68 -0.49
C GLU A 199 -8.09 -17.61 0.60
N SER A 200 -7.47 -17.05 1.65
CA SER A 200 -6.92 -17.82 2.76
C SER A 200 -7.98 -18.59 3.55
N CYS A 201 -9.14 -17.97 3.77
CA CYS A 201 -10.31 -18.60 4.39
C CYS A 201 -11.00 -19.63 3.49
N SER A 202 -10.85 -19.51 2.19
CA SER A 202 -11.37 -20.46 1.20
C SER A 202 -10.56 -21.76 1.14
N GLN A 203 -9.29 -21.71 1.57
CA GLN A 203 -8.33 -22.81 1.44
C GLN A 203 -7.74 -23.20 2.81
N LEU A 204 -8.61 -23.44 3.80
CA LEU A 204 -8.22 -23.69 5.20
C LEU A 204 -7.12 -24.74 5.36
N THR A 205 -7.24 -25.86 4.63
CA THR A 205 -6.26 -26.95 4.57
C THR A 205 -4.88 -26.42 4.15
N ASP A 206 -4.82 -25.66 3.07
CA ASP A 206 -3.55 -25.14 2.53
C ASP A 206 -2.98 -24.05 3.43
N THR A 207 -3.82 -23.18 3.99
CA THR A 207 -3.45 -22.15 4.96
C THR A 207 -2.85 -22.76 6.23
N CYS A 208 -3.51 -23.75 6.84
CA CYS A 208 -3.01 -24.44 8.03
C CYS A 208 -1.73 -25.24 7.73
N ASN A 209 -1.67 -25.92 6.57
CA ASN A 209 -0.45 -26.60 6.13
C ASN A 209 0.71 -25.64 5.90
N HIS A 210 0.44 -24.44 5.36
CA HIS A 210 1.45 -23.40 5.17
C HIS A 210 2.08 -23.01 6.49
N PHE A 211 1.28 -22.67 7.50
CA PHE A 211 1.80 -22.32 8.82
C PHE A 211 2.55 -23.49 9.45
N ASN A 212 1.95 -24.68 9.49
CA ASN A 212 2.55 -25.83 10.17
C ASN A 212 3.89 -26.29 9.53
N ARG A 213 3.96 -26.43 8.21
CA ARG A 213 5.20 -26.82 7.51
C ARG A 213 6.27 -25.74 7.60
N SER A 214 5.87 -24.48 7.68
CA SER A 214 6.80 -23.36 7.70
C SER A 214 7.22 -22.95 9.11
N THR A 215 6.65 -23.43 10.21
CA THR A 215 7.03 -22.97 11.57
C THR A 215 8.54 -23.11 11.84
N THR A 216 9.10 -24.31 11.70
CA THR A 216 10.52 -24.59 11.99
C THR A 216 11.43 -23.78 11.05
N ILE A 217 11.09 -23.83 9.77
CA ILE A 217 11.65 -22.97 8.74
C ILE A 217 10.85 -21.66 8.69
N THR A 218 10.60 -20.97 9.78
CA THR A 218 10.22 -19.53 9.82
C THR A 218 10.92 -18.97 11.03
N CYS A 219 10.78 -19.67 12.15
CA CYS A 219 11.50 -19.39 13.38
C CYS A 219 13.01 -19.37 13.23
N ARG A 220 13.63 -20.33 12.51
CA ARG A 220 15.10 -20.33 12.33
C ARG A 220 15.61 -19.09 11.55
N TYR A 221 14.83 -18.59 10.61
CA TYR A 221 15.18 -17.48 9.73
C TYR A 221 14.99 -16.20 10.50
N LEU A 222 13.82 -16.02 11.12
CA LEU A 222 13.55 -14.86 11.95
C LEU A 222 14.55 -14.76 13.10
N ASP A 223 14.88 -15.89 13.77
CA ASP A 223 15.95 -15.94 14.78
C ASP A 223 17.27 -15.38 14.23
N SER A 224 17.70 -15.89 13.08
CA SER A 224 18.94 -15.48 12.44
C SER A 224 18.88 -14.03 11.98
N TYR A 225 17.77 -13.62 11.36
CA TYR A 225 17.56 -12.29 10.81
C TYR A 225 17.54 -11.23 11.92
N ILE A 226 16.70 -11.40 12.95
CA ILE A 226 16.60 -10.48 14.09
C ILE A 226 17.97 -10.34 14.77
N LYS A 227 18.66 -11.46 15.04
CA LYS A 227 20.01 -11.43 15.65
C LYS A 227 21.02 -10.75 14.73
N ASN A 228 21.08 -11.10 13.44
CA ASN A 228 22.03 -10.51 12.49
C ASN A 228 21.77 -9.02 12.23
N PHE A 229 20.50 -8.59 12.24
CA PHE A 229 20.12 -7.20 12.11
C PHE A 229 20.70 -6.39 13.27
N LEU A 230 20.56 -6.91 14.49
CA LEU A 230 21.06 -6.30 15.72
C LEU A 230 22.59 -6.40 15.89
N LEU A 231 23.24 -7.41 15.30
CA LEU A 231 24.70 -7.64 15.36
C LEU A 231 25.52 -6.81 14.34
N GLU A 232 24.94 -5.75 13.77
CA GLU A 232 25.63 -4.79 12.89
C GLU A 232 26.30 -5.35 11.60
N LYS A 233 25.78 -6.40 10.96
CA LYS A 233 26.26 -6.78 9.62
C LYS A 233 25.75 -5.82 8.55
N GLN A 234 26.50 -4.76 8.27
CA GLN A 234 26.11 -3.73 7.30
C GLN A 234 26.09 -4.29 5.88
N GLU A 235 24.96 -4.10 5.17
CA GLU A 235 24.90 -4.33 3.73
C GLU A 235 25.22 -3.05 2.95
N HIS A 236 25.97 -3.23 1.87
CA HIS A 236 26.31 -2.19 0.90
C HIS A 236 25.86 -2.61 -0.48
N ILE A 237 25.32 -1.66 -1.24
CA ILE A 237 25.01 -1.85 -2.65
C ILE A 237 26.24 -1.43 -3.46
N THR A 238 26.56 -2.18 -4.52
CA THR A 238 27.63 -1.82 -5.45
C THR A 238 27.47 -0.37 -5.93
N GLY A 239 28.51 0.45 -5.73
CA GLY A 239 28.47 1.88 -6.08
C GLY A 239 27.99 2.80 -4.96
N TYR A 240 27.55 2.27 -3.82
CA TYR A 240 27.11 3.05 -2.66
C TYR A 240 28.04 2.81 -1.47
N LYS A 241 28.65 3.90 -0.98
CA LYS A 241 29.44 3.88 0.26
C LYS A 241 28.58 4.06 1.50
N LYS A 242 27.41 4.71 1.36
CA LYS A 242 26.49 4.90 2.47
C LYS A 242 25.84 3.57 2.83
N LYS A 243 25.79 3.27 4.12
CA LYS A 243 25.13 2.08 4.66
C LYS A 243 23.63 2.16 4.32
N ILE A 244 23.03 1.03 3.99
CA ILE A 244 21.58 0.88 4.04
C ILE A 244 21.11 1.29 5.45
N THR A 245 20.06 2.12 5.52
CA THR A 245 19.60 2.63 6.82
C THR A 245 18.87 1.49 7.52
N ARG A 246 19.41 1.03 8.66
CA ARG A 246 18.73 0.07 9.52
C ARG A 246 17.94 0.81 10.59
N ASN A 247 16.63 0.87 10.39
CA ASN A 247 15.71 1.35 11.40
C ASN A 247 15.28 0.15 12.27
N LYS A 248 15.46 0.24 13.59
CA LYS A 248 15.03 -0.84 14.50
C LYS A 248 13.56 -1.17 14.35
N CYS A 249 12.72 -0.18 14.06
CA CYS A 249 11.29 -0.39 13.84
C CYS A 249 10.98 -1.14 12.53
N SER A 250 11.94 -1.32 11.62
CA SER A 250 11.77 -2.22 10.46
C SER A 250 11.76 -3.70 10.88
N LEU A 251 12.21 -4.03 12.10
CA LEU A 251 12.07 -5.38 12.69
C LEU A 251 10.69 -5.61 13.31
N LEU A 252 9.84 -4.60 13.43
CA LEU A 252 8.60 -4.68 14.19
C LEU A 252 7.70 -5.83 13.74
N GLY A 253 7.36 -5.89 12.44
CA GLY A 253 6.54 -6.98 11.90
C GLY A 253 7.21 -8.35 12.03
N ALA A 254 8.53 -8.43 11.82
CA ALA A 254 9.28 -9.67 12.01
C ALA A 254 9.25 -10.15 13.47
N CYS A 255 9.29 -9.21 14.42
CA CYS A 255 9.23 -9.48 15.85
C CYS A 255 7.82 -9.84 16.33
N GLU A 256 6.77 -9.16 15.87
CA GLU A 256 5.38 -9.51 16.14
C GLU A 256 5.09 -10.93 15.64
N TYR A 257 5.42 -11.18 14.37
CA TYR A 257 5.29 -12.50 13.76
C TYR A 257 6.09 -13.58 14.52
N TYR A 258 7.28 -13.24 14.99
CA TYR A 258 8.10 -14.12 15.82
C TYR A 258 7.37 -14.53 17.11
N LEU A 259 6.80 -13.56 17.84
CA LEU A 259 6.10 -13.84 19.10
C LEU A 259 4.81 -14.66 18.89
N LEU A 260 4.20 -14.55 17.71
CA LEU A 260 2.98 -15.30 17.34
C LEU A 260 3.25 -16.73 16.89
N LEU A 261 4.48 -17.06 16.47
CA LEU A 261 4.79 -18.36 15.86
C LEU A 261 5.88 -19.16 16.57
N CYS A 262 6.81 -18.50 17.26
CA CYS A 262 8.07 -19.09 17.71
C CYS A 262 8.20 -19.10 19.24
N HIS A 263 9.11 -19.95 19.76
CA HIS A 263 9.27 -20.20 21.20
C HIS A 263 10.69 -19.93 21.75
N ASN A 264 11.61 -19.34 20.97
CA ASN A 264 12.97 -19.07 21.47
C ASN A 264 12.98 -17.83 22.37
N LYS A 265 13.01 -18.06 23.69
CA LYS A 265 13.06 -17.00 24.72
C LYS A 265 14.13 -15.93 24.46
N THR A 266 15.27 -16.30 23.86
CA THR A 266 16.35 -15.34 23.58
C THR A 266 15.90 -14.29 22.58
N THR A 267 15.30 -14.71 21.47
CA THR A 267 14.83 -13.82 20.41
C THR A 267 13.55 -13.10 20.84
N GLU A 268 12.65 -13.76 21.58
CA GLU A 268 11.48 -13.11 22.18
C GLU A 268 11.88 -11.91 23.05
N ASN A 269 12.91 -12.06 23.88
CA ASN A 269 13.41 -11.00 24.75
C ASN A 269 14.03 -9.83 23.96
N LEU A 270 14.56 -10.07 22.77
CA LEU A 270 15.03 -9.00 21.87
C LEU A 270 13.87 -8.26 21.22
N CYS A 271 12.77 -8.96 20.95
CA CYS A 271 11.62 -8.41 20.23
C CYS A 271 10.69 -7.56 21.09
N LYS A 272 10.45 -7.95 22.35
CA LYS A 272 9.58 -7.19 23.28
C LYS A 272 9.88 -5.68 23.33
N PRO A 273 11.13 -5.23 23.57
CA PRO A 273 11.41 -3.79 23.63
C PRO A 273 11.21 -3.09 22.28
N ILE A 274 11.45 -3.77 21.15
CA ILE A 274 11.21 -3.21 19.81
C ILE A 274 9.71 -2.99 19.59
N ILE A 275 8.88 -3.94 20.00
CA ILE A 275 7.42 -3.83 19.88
C ILE A 275 6.89 -2.71 20.77
N GLU A 276 7.37 -2.60 22.01
CA GLU A 276 6.99 -1.53 22.93
C GLU A 276 7.38 -0.15 22.40
N GLU A 277 8.62 0.03 21.95
CA GLU A 277 9.13 1.32 21.43
C GLU A 277 8.40 1.74 20.15
N CYS A 278 8.20 0.81 19.21
CA CYS A 278 7.74 1.15 17.88
C CYS A 278 6.21 1.13 17.70
N SER A 279 5.44 0.60 18.66
CA SER A 279 3.97 0.55 18.58
C SER A 279 3.26 1.79 19.15
N ALA A 280 3.90 2.57 20.02
CA ALA A 280 3.24 3.66 20.77
C ALA A 280 2.58 4.72 19.88
N LYS A 281 3.18 5.04 18.72
CA LYS A 281 2.61 6.02 17.77
C LYS A 281 1.33 5.53 17.09
N ALA A 282 1.26 4.24 16.78
CA ALA A 282 0.13 3.66 16.05
C ALA A 282 -1.19 3.78 16.82
N ASP A 283 -1.13 3.62 18.13
CA ASP A 283 -2.30 3.67 19.01
C ASP A 283 -2.92 5.07 19.11
N LEU A 284 -2.14 6.12 18.85
CA LEU A 284 -2.61 7.51 18.84
C LEU A 284 -3.35 7.82 17.53
N ASP A 285 -2.73 7.51 16.38
CA ASP A 285 -3.24 7.91 15.06
C ASP A 285 -4.54 7.17 14.65
N MET A 286 -4.72 5.93 15.09
CA MET A 286 -5.88 5.07 14.75
C MET A 286 -6.74 4.72 15.99
N GLY A 287 -6.68 5.54 17.04
CA GLY A 287 -7.36 5.26 18.31
C GLY A 287 -8.88 5.05 18.20
N PHE A 288 -9.52 5.69 17.22
CA PHE A 288 -10.96 5.56 16.94
C PHE A 288 -11.38 4.12 16.57
N VAL A 289 -10.45 3.28 16.10
CA VAL A 289 -10.71 1.87 15.77
C VAL A 289 -11.26 1.11 16.98
N LYS A 290 -10.89 1.51 18.20
CA LYS A 290 -11.40 0.90 19.45
C LYS A 290 -12.90 1.14 19.68
N ASN A 291 -13.47 2.14 19.02
CA ASN A 291 -14.89 2.48 19.10
C ASN A 291 -15.72 1.80 18.00
N LEU A 292 -15.08 1.21 16.98
CA LEU A 292 -15.78 0.52 15.89
C LEU A 292 -16.56 -0.67 16.43
N SER A 293 -17.79 -0.80 15.96
CA SER A 293 -18.65 -1.93 16.32
C SER A 293 -18.12 -3.21 15.67
N LEU A 294 -17.82 -4.19 16.51
CA LEU A 294 -17.35 -5.50 16.08
C LEU A 294 -18.48 -6.52 15.93
N GLY A 295 -19.72 -6.15 16.27
CA GLY A 295 -20.88 -7.04 16.24
C GLY A 295 -20.62 -8.40 16.89
N GLU A 296 -21.04 -9.46 16.20
CA GLU A 296 -20.82 -10.86 16.60
C GLU A 296 -19.34 -11.26 16.64
N CYS A 297 -18.48 -10.52 15.95
CA CYS A 297 -17.05 -10.76 15.88
C CYS A 297 -16.26 -10.17 17.06
N LYS A 298 -16.92 -9.51 18.02
CA LYS A 298 -16.25 -8.91 19.20
C LYS A 298 -15.40 -9.92 19.98
N SER A 299 -15.93 -11.12 20.24
CA SER A 299 -15.16 -12.17 20.94
C SER A 299 -14.00 -12.71 20.09
N THR A 300 -14.14 -12.68 18.77
CA THR A 300 -13.10 -13.16 17.84
C THR A 300 -11.88 -12.25 17.87
N PHE A 301 -12.08 -10.95 17.99
CA PHE A 301 -11.01 -9.94 17.98
C PHE A 301 -10.51 -9.52 19.37
N GLN A 302 -10.93 -10.17 20.47
CA GLN A 302 -10.57 -9.76 21.83
C GLN A 302 -9.06 -9.67 22.08
N ASN A 303 -8.27 -10.51 21.41
CA ASN A 303 -6.80 -10.56 21.55
C ASN A 303 -6.06 -9.98 20.34
N VAL A 304 -6.78 -9.33 19.41
CA VAL A 304 -6.22 -8.76 18.19
C VAL A 304 -6.11 -7.25 18.34
N ASN A 305 -4.91 -6.70 18.13
CA ASN A 305 -4.75 -5.24 18.12
C ASN A 305 -5.17 -4.67 16.76
N LEU A 306 -6.48 -4.44 16.59
CA LEU A 306 -7.05 -3.89 15.35
C LEU A 306 -6.53 -2.48 15.02
N THR A 307 -6.32 -1.64 16.04
CA THR A 307 -5.75 -0.29 15.86
C THR A 307 -4.38 -0.38 15.17
N ARG A 308 -3.53 -1.27 15.67
CA ARG A 308 -2.20 -1.55 15.11
C ARG A 308 -2.30 -2.12 13.69
N PHE A 309 -3.19 -3.08 13.47
CA PHE A 309 -3.40 -3.70 12.18
C PHE A 309 -3.75 -2.68 11.08
N PHE A 310 -4.76 -1.83 11.33
CA PHE A 310 -5.17 -0.81 10.35
C PHE A 310 -4.12 0.29 10.19
N TYR A 311 -3.43 0.67 11.28
CA TYR A 311 -2.31 1.60 11.20
C TYR A 311 -1.20 1.10 10.29
N GLU A 312 -0.77 -0.15 10.42
CA GLU A 312 0.30 -0.71 9.59
C GLU A 312 -0.14 -0.89 8.14
N LYS A 313 -1.39 -1.28 7.88
CA LYS A 313 -1.93 -1.27 6.52
C LYS A 313 -1.90 0.13 5.92
N GLN A 314 -2.27 1.16 6.68
CA GLN A 314 -2.29 2.55 6.23
C GLN A 314 -0.88 3.07 5.93
N LYS A 315 0.04 2.92 6.89
CA LYS A 315 1.45 3.32 6.78
C LYS A 315 2.18 2.56 5.66
N SER A 316 1.84 1.29 5.48
CA SER A 316 2.37 0.46 4.39
C SER A 316 1.71 0.76 3.05
N GLY A 317 0.68 1.60 2.96
CA GLY A 317 0.02 1.92 1.69
C GLY A 317 -0.77 0.75 1.09
N VAL A 318 -1.19 -0.20 1.93
CA VAL A 318 -1.99 -1.38 1.54
C VAL A 318 -3.39 -1.39 2.16
N SER A 319 -3.76 -0.31 2.85
CA SER A 319 -5.11 -0.10 3.39
C SER A 319 -6.08 0.23 2.27
N LEU A 320 -7.14 -0.57 2.16
CA LEU A 320 -8.24 -0.39 1.22
C LEU A 320 -9.57 -0.74 1.90
N PRO A 321 -10.67 -0.03 1.59
CA PRO A 321 -11.99 -0.23 2.20
C PRO A 321 -12.72 -1.46 1.64
N HIS A 322 -12.17 -2.65 1.86
CA HIS A 322 -12.70 -3.88 1.28
C HIS A 322 -14.07 -4.26 1.85
N LYS A 323 -14.89 -4.86 0.97
CA LYS A 323 -16.23 -5.37 1.31
C LYS A 323 -16.22 -6.87 1.48
N ALA A 324 -17.29 -7.37 2.09
CA ALA A 324 -17.64 -8.77 1.97
C ALA A 324 -17.77 -9.15 0.48
N PRO A 325 -17.16 -10.26 0.02
CA PRO A 325 -17.17 -10.60 -1.40
C PRO A 325 -18.59 -10.93 -1.88
N TYR A 326 -18.95 -10.43 -3.06
CA TYR A 326 -20.24 -10.72 -3.68
C TYR A 326 -20.35 -12.20 -4.10
N LEU A 327 -21.59 -12.73 -4.13
CA LEU A 327 -21.86 -14.13 -4.44
C LEU A 327 -21.30 -14.55 -5.81
N THR A 328 -21.63 -13.83 -6.88
CA THR A 328 -21.23 -14.23 -8.25
C THR A 328 -19.70 -14.28 -8.43
N PRO A 329 -18.91 -13.25 -8.03
CA PRO A 329 -17.44 -13.34 -8.05
C PRO A 329 -16.88 -14.50 -7.22
N LEU A 330 -17.44 -14.75 -6.03
CA LEU A 330 -17.03 -15.89 -5.19
C LEU A 330 -17.25 -17.22 -5.91
N LEU A 331 -18.46 -17.44 -6.46
CA LEU A 331 -18.76 -18.68 -7.16
C LEU A 331 -17.85 -18.87 -8.39
N MET A 332 -17.57 -17.79 -9.13
CA MET A 332 -16.62 -17.83 -10.25
C MET A 332 -15.20 -18.17 -9.81
N PHE A 333 -14.75 -17.58 -8.70
CA PHE A 333 -13.45 -17.88 -8.11
C PHE A 333 -13.36 -19.37 -7.74
N PHE A 334 -14.29 -19.88 -6.93
CA PHE A 334 -14.32 -21.28 -6.51
C PHE A 334 -14.39 -22.26 -7.69
N SER A 335 -15.26 -21.96 -8.67
CA SER A 335 -15.40 -22.77 -9.87
C SER A 335 -14.14 -22.77 -10.74
N SER A 336 -13.34 -21.71 -10.68
CA SER A 336 -12.09 -21.59 -11.43
C SER A 336 -10.88 -22.21 -10.73
N LEU A 337 -10.96 -22.45 -9.41
CA LEU A 337 -9.90 -23.16 -8.67
C LEU A 337 -9.80 -24.63 -9.05
N GLU A 338 -10.93 -25.26 -9.41
CA GLU A 338 -10.97 -26.66 -9.83
C GLU A 338 -10.31 -26.81 -11.21
N ARG A 339 -9.13 -27.45 -11.24
CA ARG A 339 -8.44 -27.83 -12.48
C ARG A 339 -9.12 -29.05 -13.09
N SER A 340 -10.08 -28.80 -13.95
CA SER A 340 -10.84 -29.82 -14.66
C SER A 340 -11.06 -29.41 -16.11
N THR A 341 -11.30 -30.40 -16.98
CA THR A 341 -11.71 -30.18 -18.38
C THR A 341 -13.17 -29.75 -18.51
N LEU A 342 -13.92 -29.76 -17.40
CA LEU A 342 -15.31 -29.33 -17.33
C LEU A 342 -15.46 -27.83 -17.59
N THR A 343 -16.62 -27.45 -18.13
CA THR A 343 -17.01 -26.04 -18.27
C THR A 343 -17.10 -25.34 -16.91
N LEU A 344 -17.03 -24.00 -16.89
CA LEU A 344 -17.15 -23.26 -15.63
C LEU A 344 -18.53 -23.48 -14.99
N LYS A 345 -19.59 -23.57 -15.81
CA LYS A 345 -20.93 -23.97 -15.36
C LYS A 345 -20.92 -25.30 -14.62
N GLU A 346 -20.34 -26.34 -15.20
CA GLU A 346 -20.31 -27.68 -14.57
C GLU A 346 -19.50 -27.69 -13.28
N ARG A 347 -18.37 -26.98 -13.25
CA ARG A 347 -17.56 -26.80 -12.02
C ARG A 347 -18.34 -26.07 -10.92
N CYS A 348 -19.10 -25.04 -11.28
CA CYS A 348 -19.99 -24.36 -10.34
C CYS A 348 -21.04 -25.29 -9.74
N LEU A 349 -21.72 -26.08 -10.59
CA LEU A 349 -22.72 -27.05 -10.13
C LEU A 349 -22.09 -28.10 -9.19
N ASN A 350 -20.89 -28.57 -9.52
CA ASN A 350 -20.15 -29.50 -8.68
C ASN A 350 -19.74 -28.88 -7.34
N PHE A 351 -19.26 -27.63 -7.35
CA PHE A 351 -18.93 -26.89 -6.14
C PHE A 351 -20.14 -26.75 -5.22
N ILE A 352 -21.30 -26.32 -5.76
CA ILE A 352 -22.54 -26.19 -4.99
C ILE A 352 -22.92 -27.52 -4.33
N LYS A 353 -22.88 -28.61 -5.11
CA LYS A 353 -23.28 -29.94 -4.64
C LYS A 353 -22.34 -30.56 -3.61
N LYS A 354 -21.03 -30.35 -3.74
CA LYS A 354 -20.01 -31.11 -2.99
C LYS A 354 -19.29 -30.30 -1.92
N ASN A 355 -19.03 -29.01 -2.18
CA ASN A 355 -18.05 -28.23 -1.42
C ASN A 355 -18.67 -27.00 -0.75
N CYS A 356 -19.81 -26.51 -1.23
CA CYS A 356 -20.50 -25.32 -0.70
C CYS A 356 -20.82 -25.44 0.79
N LEU A 357 -21.31 -26.61 1.21
CA LEU A 357 -21.67 -26.86 2.60
C LEU A 357 -20.46 -26.79 3.56
N ALA A 358 -19.26 -27.10 3.06
CA ALA A 358 -18.04 -27.02 3.87
C ALA A 358 -17.61 -25.57 4.17
N LEU A 359 -18.16 -24.59 3.43
CA LEU A 359 -17.88 -23.17 3.59
C LEU A 359 -19.03 -22.41 4.26
N LEU A 360 -20.02 -23.12 4.81
CA LEU A 360 -21.15 -22.51 5.50
C LEU A 360 -20.68 -21.61 6.64
N GLY A 361 -21.18 -20.38 6.64
CA GLY A 361 -20.95 -19.40 7.69
C GLY A 361 -19.69 -18.57 7.45
N MET A 362 -18.73 -19.04 6.65
CA MET A 362 -17.49 -18.29 6.36
C MET A 362 -17.72 -17.07 5.47
N PHE A 363 -18.65 -17.19 4.53
CA PHE A 363 -19.02 -16.15 3.58
C PHE A 363 -20.52 -15.91 3.71
N PRO A 364 -20.96 -14.79 4.32
CA PRO A 364 -22.38 -14.52 4.54
C PRO A 364 -23.22 -14.62 3.26
N ASN A 365 -22.72 -14.05 2.16
CA ASN A 365 -23.41 -14.06 0.86
C ASN A 365 -23.50 -15.45 0.21
N LEU A 366 -22.60 -16.36 0.55
CA LEU A 366 -22.60 -17.73 0.04
C LEU A 366 -23.43 -18.66 0.93
N HIS A 367 -23.53 -18.35 2.23
CA HIS A 367 -24.15 -19.21 3.23
C HIS A 367 -25.58 -19.61 2.88
N GLU A 368 -26.44 -18.62 2.61
CA GLU A 368 -27.85 -18.88 2.27
C GLU A 368 -28.00 -19.55 0.91
N TYR A 369 -27.14 -19.20 -0.05
CA TYR A 369 -27.14 -19.82 -1.37
C TYR A 369 -26.77 -21.31 -1.33
N CYS A 370 -25.79 -21.69 -0.50
CA CYS A 370 -25.44 -23.09 -0.29
C CYS A 370 -26.56 -23.88 0.39
N LYS A 371 -27.29 -23.28 1.34
CA LYS A 371 -28.39 -23.95 2.05
C LYS A 371 -29.59 -24.22 1.14
N SER A 372 -29.94 -23.26 0.29
CA SER A 372 -31.11 -23.39 -0.60
C SER A 372 -30.89 -24.41 -1.72
N GLY A 373 -29.63 -24.68 -2.08
CA GLY A 373 -29.28 -25.57 -3.19
C GLY A 373 -29.63 -25.00 -4.55
N TYR A 374 -29.87 -23.69 -4.65
CA TYR A 374 -30.08 -22.99 -5.92
C TYR A 374 -28.81 -23.08 -6.79
N THR A 375 -29.01 -23.10 -8.11
CA THR A 375 -27.93 -23.24 -9.10
C THR A 375 -28.08 -22.26 -10.26
N ASP A 376 -28.99 -21.31 -10.14
CA ASP A 376 -29.29 -20.29 -11.15
C ASP A 376 -28.10 -19.39 -11.46
N GLU A 377 -27.27 -19.04 -10.47
CA GLU A 377 -26.04 -18.28 -10.67
C GLU A 377 -24.99 -19.04 -11.49
N CYS A 378 -25.03 -20.38 -11.51
CA CYS A 378 -24.15 -21.17 -12.38
C CYS A 378 -24.56 -21.09 -13.85
N ASN A 379 -25.83 -20.75 -14.15
CA ASN A 379 -26.28 -20.61 -15.52
C ASN A 379 -25.61 -19.39 -16.15
N ASP A 380 -25.02 -19.58 -17.32
CA ASP A 380 -24.23 -18.57 -18.06
C ASP A 380 -22.88 -18.16 -17.44
N MET A 381 -22.34 -18.92 -16.46
CA MET A 381 -21.03 -18.59 -15.88
C MET A 381 -19.91 -18.48 -16.91
N ASP A 382 -19.84 -19.37 -17.90
CA ASP A 382 -18.83 -19.29 -18.96
C ASP A 382 -18.95 -17.99 -19.77
N ARG A 383 -20.18 -17.58 -20.12
CA ARG A 383 -20.44 -16.32 -20.83
C ARG A 383 -20.05 -15.12 -19.96
N ARG A 384 -20.50 -15.09 -18.71
CA ARG A 384 -20.22 -14.00 -17.77
C ARG A 384 -18.71 -13.86 -17.53
N MET A 385 -17.99 -14.96 -17.30
CA MET A 385 -16.53 -14.96 -17.15
C MET A 385 -15.85 -14.39 -18.39
N ASN A 386 -16.23 -14.83 -19.60
CA ASN A 386 -15.65 -14.33 -20.84
C ASN A 386 -15.88 -12.81 -21.02
N THR A 387 -17.12 -12.34 -20.78
CA THR A 387 -17.45 -10.91 -20.81
C THR A 387 -16.64 -10.13 -19.79
N THR A 388 -16.53 -10.62 -18.55
CA THR A 388 -15.71 -9.99 -17.51
C THR A 388 -14.25 -9.91 -17.92
N CYS A 389 -13.65 -10.99 -18.45
CA CYS A 389 -12.25 -10.97 -18.89
C CYS A 389 -12.02 -9.93 -20.02
N ILE A 390 -12.96 -9.81 -20.97
CA ILE A 390 -12.88 -8.82 -22.06
C ILE A 390 -12.96 -7.40 -21.50
N ASN A 391 -13.93 -7.13 -20.64
CA ASN A 391 -14.14 -5.82 -20.03
C ASN A 391 -12.93 -5.40 -19.18
N LEU A 392 -12.40 -6.30 -18.35
CA LEU A 392 -11.21 -6.05 -17.54
C LEU A 392 -10.00 -5.69 -18.40
N ASN A 393 -9.74 -6.45 -19.46
CA ASN A 393 -8.64 -6.13 -20.38
C ASN A 393 -8.80 -4.75 -21.01
N LYS A 394 -10.02 -4.40 -21.44
CA LYS A 394 -10.32 -3.07 -21.97
C LYS A 394 -10.08 -1.98 -20.94
N THR A 395 -10.55 -2.16 -19.70
CA THR A 395 -10.30 -1.23 -18.60
C THR A 395 -8.81 -1.07 -18.31
N PHE A 396 -8.03 -2.16 -18.31
CA PHE A 396 -6.58 -2.07 -18.15
C PHE A 396 -5.90 -1.33 -19.31
N GLU A 397 -6.37 -1.50 -20.53
CA GLU A 397 -5.84 -0.78 -21.69
C GLU A 397 -6.15 0.73 -21.62
N GLU A 398 -7.39 1.09 -21.32
CA GLU A 398 -7.85 2.48 -21.14
C GLU A 398 -7.09 3.18 -20.02
N LEU A 399 -6.79 2.46 -18.93
CA LEU A 399 -6.00 2.95 -17.81
C LEU A 399 -4.48 2.89 -18.08
N GLY A 400 -4.02 2.36 -19.22
CA GLY A 400 -2.59 2.22 -19.54
C GLY A 400 -1.85 1.14 -18.73
N LEU A 401 -2.57 0.28 -18.01
CA LEU A 401 -2.05 -0.74 -17.11
C LEU A 401 -1.60 -2.03 -17.82
N THR A 402 -1.73 -2.09 -19.15
CA THR A 402 -1.17 -3.19 -19.96
C THR A 402 0.35 -3.17 -20.00
N SER A 403 0.99 -2.03 -19.71
CA SER A 403 2.45 -1.89 -19.63
C SER A 403 2.92 -1.35 -18.28
N THR A 404 4.09 -1.79 -17.81
CA THR A 404 4.72 -1.23 -16.60
C THR A 404 5.07 0.25 -16.75
N ASN A 405 5.30 0.72 -17.98
CA ASN A 405 5.53 2.13 -18.26
C ASN A 405 4.29 2.99 -18.00
N GLY A 406 3.08 2.48 -18.26
CA GLY A 406 1.84 3.21 -18.00
C GLY A 406 1.62 3.49 -16.52
N VAL A 407 1.98 2.55 -15.62
CA VAL A 407 1.95 2.75 -14.16
C VAL A 407 2.73 4.01 -13.76
N TRP A 408 3.92 4.18 -14.32
CA TRP A 408 4.80 5.31 -13.96
C TRP A 408 4.37 6.63 -14.59
N THR A 409 3.85 6.60 -15.81
CA THR A 409 3.21 7.77 -16.43
C THR A 409 2.08 8.29 -15.54
N ILE A 410 1.23 7.40 -15.02
CA ILE A 410 0.12 7.77 -14.11
C ILE A 410 0.64 8.35 -12.80
N LEU A 411 1.66 7.74 -12.20
CA LEU A 411 2.16 8.15 -10.88
C LEU A 411 2.80 9.55 -10.86
N TRP A 412 3.47 9.92 -11.95
CA TRP A 412 4.39 11.06 -11.97
C TRP A 412 4.01 12.19 -12.94
N ASN A 413 3.30 11.89 -14.05
CA ASN A 413 2.99 12.89 -15.08
C ASN A 413 1.60 13.52 -14.95
N SER A 414 0.72 13.03 -14.07
CA SER A 414 -0.62 13.61 -13.93
C SER A 414 -0.78 14.39 -12.63
N THR A 415 -1.35 15.60 -12.75
CA THR A 415 -2.05 16.30 -11.67
C THR A 415 -3.42 15.67 -11.39
N ALA A 416 -3.92 14.85 -12.32
CA ALA A 416 -5.11 14.02 -12.17
C ALA A 416 -4.68 12.57 -11.93
N ASN A 417 -4.58 12.12 -10.67
CA ASN A 417 -4.52 10.68 -10.41
C ASN A 417 -5.86 10.10 -10.91
N ASN A 418 -5.88 9.49 -12.10
CA ASN A 418 -7.11 9.00 -12.74
C ASN A 418 -7.71 7.74 -12.07
N ILE A 419 -7.04 7.20 -11.05
CA ILE A 419 -7.47 5.99 -10.35
C ILE A 419 -7.73 6.33 -8.89
N THR A 420 -8.98 6.13 -8.49
CA THR A 420 -9.53 6.44 -7.16
C THR A 420 -9.29 5.30 -6.16
N THR A 421 -9.43 5.54 -4.85
CA THR A 421 -9.40 4.44 -3.86
C THR A 421 -10.43 3.34 -4.16
N PRO A 422 -11.71 3.68 -4.44
CA PRO A 422 -12.71 2.67 -4.81
C PRO A 422 -12.34 1.89 -6.07
N GLN A 423 -11.75 2.53 -7.09
CA GLN A 423 -11.27 1.83 -8.27
C GLN A 423 -10.11 0.88 -7.94
N CYS A 424 -9.17 1.30 -7.09
CA CYS A 424 -8.11 0.41 -6.62
C CYS A 424 -8.64 -0.81 -5.88
N GLN A 425 -9.60 -0.61 -4.96
CA GLN A 425 -10.28 -1.70 -4.27
C GLN A 425 -10.92 -2.68 -5.26
N MET A 426 -11.78 -2.17 -6.16
CA MET A 426 -12.50 -2.95 -7.15
C MET A 426 -11.54 -3.75 -8.03
N LEU A 427 -10.54 -3.10 -8.64
CA LEU A 427 -9.60 -3.76 -9.54
C LEU A 427 -8.75 -4.81 -8.81
N ILE A 428 -8.39 -4.60 -7.54
CA ILE A 428 -7.65 -5.59 -6.73
C ILE A 428 -8.52 -6.81 -6.41
N GLU A 429 -9.79 -6.60 -6.07
CA GLU A 429 -10.77 -7.68 -5.85
C GLU A 429 -10.99 -8.48 -7.15
N GLU A 430 -11.27 -7.81 -8.26
CA GLU A 430 -11.45 -8.43 -9.57
C GLU A 430 -10.20 -9.21 -10.01
N CYS A 431 -9.02 -8.62 -9.83
CA CYS A 431 -7.74 -9.27 -10.09
C CYS A 431 -7.50 -10.51 -9.24
N THR A 432 -8.11 -10.62 -8.06
CA THR A 432 -7.95 -11.79 -7.20
C THR A 432 -8.95 -12.87 -7.59
N TYR A 433 -10.23 -12.52 -7.71
CA TYR A 433 -11.30 -13.49 -7.99
C TYR A 433 -11.29 -14.01 -9.43
N PHE A 434 -10.94 -13.18 -10.42
CA PHE A 434 -11.02 -13.56 -11.83
C PHE A 434 -9.70 -14.04 -12.43
N ARG A 435 -8.56 -13.81 -11.77
CA ARG A 435 -7.25 -14.29 -12.27
C ARG A 435 -7.21 -15.80 -12.56
N PRO A 436 -7.83 -16.69 -11.75
CA PRO A 436 -7.86 -18.12 -12.08
C PRO A 436 -8.64 -18.44 -13.38
N GLY A 437 -9.67 -17.65 -13.71
CA GLY A 437 -10.50 -17.81 -14.90
C GLY A 437 -10.06 -16.99 -16.14
N CYS A 438 -9.28 -15.93 -15.94
CA CYS A 438 -8.81 -15.01 -16.97
C CYS A 438 -7.27 -15.04 -17.08
N PRO A 439 -6.65 -15.95 -17.84
CA PRO A 439 -5.18 -16.05 -17.89
C PRO A 439 -4.49 -14.79 -18.44
N GLY A 440 -5.18 -14.00 -19.29
CA GLY A 440 -4.64 -12.78 -19.90
C GLY A 440 -4.44 -11.60 -18.94
N ILE A 441 -5.08 -11.59 -17.77
CA ILE A 441 -5.05 -10.42 -16.87
C ILE A 441 -3.89 -10.44 -15.86
N LYS A 442 -3.08 -11.50 -15.83
CA LYS A 442 -2.03 -11.65 -14.80
C LYS A 442 -1.06 -10.47 -14.75
N SER A 443 -0.50 -10.06 -15.89
CA SER A 443 0.45 -8.94 -15.91
C SER A 443 -0.21 -7.59 -15.59
N PRO A 444 -1.34 -7.22 -16.20
CA PRO A 444 -2.08 -6.02 -15.80
C PRO A 444 -2.43 -5.97 -14.31
N CYS A 445 -2.83 -7.09 -13.71
CA CYS A 445 -3.15 -7.15 -12.29
C CYS A 445 -1.96 -6.86 -11.36
N GLU A 446 -0.76 -7.22 -11.77
CA GLU A 446 0.46 -6.90 -11.02
C GLU A 446 0.79 -5.40 -11.15
N ASN A 447 0.46 -4.79 -12.28
CA ASN A 447 0.56 -3.34 -12.50
C ASN A 447 -0.46 -2.57 -11.66
N VAL A 448 -1.71 -3.05 -11.55
CA VAL A 448 -2.73 -2.49 -10.64
C VAL A 448 -2.20 -2.46 -9.21
N LYS A 449 -1.67 -3.58 -8.72
CA LYS A 449 -1.12 -3.69 -7.36
C LYS A 449 0.01 -2.70 -7.13
N ALA A 450 0.98 -2.63 -8.05
CA ALA A 450 2.09 -1.69 -7.97
C ALA A 450 1.61 -0.23 -7.97
N LEU A 451 0.64 0.09 -8.82
CA LEU A 451 0.07 1.43 -8.93
C LEU A 451 -0.65 1.83 -7.64
N CYS A 452 -1.64 1.03 -7.22
CA CYS A 452 -2.46 1.31 -6.03
C CYS A 452 -1.61 1.42 -4.77
N TYR A 453 -0.63 0.53 -4.60
CA TYR A 453 0.37 0.60 -3.54
C TYR A 453 1.13 1.94 -3.54
N THR A 454 1.64 2.33 -4.70
CA THR A 454 2.45 3.56 -4.81
C THR A 454 1.60 4.82 -4.63
N LEU A 455 0.35 4.83 -5.10
CA LEU A 455 -0.61 5.91 -4.87
C LEU A 455 -0.94 6.06 -3.38
N SER A 456 -1.19 4.96 -2.66
CA SER A 456 -1.45 4.99 -1.23
C SER A 456 -0.24 5.49 -0.42
N LYS A 457 0.98 5.05 -0.78
CA LYS A 457 2.23 5.59 -0.19
C LYS A 457 2.38 7.09 -0.44
N LYS A 458 2.12 7.55 -1.66
CA LYS A 458 2.14 8.98 -2.04
C LYS A 458 1.16 9.78 -1.16
N ARG A 459 -0.07 9.30 -1.01
CA ARG A 459 -1.10 9.92 -0.15
C ARG A 459 -0.68 9.99 1.31
N SER A 460 -0.11 8.92 1.87
CA SER A 460 0.39 8.93 3.25
C SER A 460 1.47 10.01 3.48
N HIS A 461 2.38 10.21 2.53
CA HIS A 461 3.37 11.30 2.62
C HIS A 461 2.74 12.70 2.49
N LEU A 462 1.69 12.85 1.68
CA LEU A 462 0.94 14.12 1.57
C LEU A 462 0.18 14.41 2.87
N ASN A 463 -0.43 13.40 3.51
CA ASN A 463 -1.10 13.56 4.80
C ASN A 463 -0.14 14.07 5.87
N TYR A 464 1.07 13.51 5.95
CA TYR A 464 2.05 14.00 6.91
C TYR A 464 2.46 15.46 6.63
N PHE A 465 2.61 15.85 5.37
CA PHE A 465 2.86 17.25 5.01
C PHE A 465 1.67 18.14 5.41
N TRP A 466 0.46 17.63 5.21
CA TRP A 466 -0.79 18.30 5.55
C TRP A 466 -0.94 18.56 7.04
N GLU A 467 -0.79 17.53 7.88
CA GLU A 467 -0.87 17.64 9.34
C GLU A 467 0.05 18.75 9.84
N LYS A 468 1.26 18.86 9.25
CA LYS A 468 2.23 19.90 9.58
C LYS A 468 1.88 21.28 9.04
N LEU A 469 1.12 21.35 7.95
CA LEU A 469 0.55 22.60 7.46
C LEU A 469 -0.63 23.03 8.32
N GLU A 470 -1.44 22.08 8.79
CA GLU A 470 -2.57 22.30 9.66
C GLU A 470 -2.17 22.84 11.04
N GLU A 471 -1.10 22.28 11.63
CA GLU A 471 -0.49 22.79 12.86
C GLU A 471 -0.07 24.27 12.78
N LYS A 472 0.16 24.81 11.56
CA LYS A 472 0.66 26.18 11.33
C LYS A 472 -0.40 27.15 10.80
N LEU A 473 -1.54 26.66 10.34
CA LEU A 473 -2.62 27.46 9.76
C LEU A 473 -3.80 27.55 10.72
N SER A 474 -4.55 28.65 10.65
CA SER A 474 -5.81 28.79 11.38
C SER A 474 -6.95 28.09 10.63
N PRO A 475 -8.00 27.61 11.31
CA PRO A 475 -9.16 27.01 10.64
C PRO A 475 -9.79 27.91 9.55
N SER A 476 -9.71 29.24 9.70
CA SER A 476 -10.18 30.20 8.70
C SER A 476 -9.36 30.21 7.40
N ASP A 477 -8.08 29.85 7.45
CA ASP A 477 -7.22 29.81 6.28
C ASP A 477 -7.67 28.73 5.29
N PHE A 478 -8.34 27.67 5.75
CA PHE A 478 -8.80 26.57 4.91
C PHE A 478 -10.04 26.86 4.07
N SER A 479 -10.64 28.05 4.22
CA SER A 479 -11.75 28.49 3.38
C SER A 479 -11.43 28.45 1.87
N ILE A 480 -10.15 28.53 1.50
CA ILE A 480 -9.66 28.36 0.12
C ILE A 480 -10.05 27.02 -0.51
N PHE A 481 -10.04 25.93 0.25
CA PHE A 481 -10.37 24.60 -0.27
C PHE A 481 -11.89 24.42 -0.46
N ASN A 482 -12.70 25.20 0.24
CA ASN A 482 -14.17 25.17 0.14
C ASN A 482 -14.74 26.05 -0.97
N GLN A 483 -13.93 26.85 -1.66
CA GLN A 483 -14.41 27.80 -2.65
C GLN A 483 -14.12 27.31 -4.06
N SER A 484 -15.17 26.89 -4.76
CA SER A 484 -15.12 26.50 -6.18
C SER A 484 -14.71 27.63 -7.13
N ASN A 485 -14.72 28.89 -6.66
CA ASN A 485 -14.16 30.05 -7.35
C ASN A 485 -13.64 31.06 -6.31
N LEU A 486 -12.33 31.09 -6.06
CA LEU A 486 -11.74 32.19 -5.30
C LEU A 486 -11.86 33.49 -6.13
N PRO A 487 -12.50 34.55 -5.59
CA PRO A 487 -12.47 35.84 -6.26
C PRO A 487 -11.03 36.33 -6.37
N GLN A 488 -10.65 36.94 -7.49
CA GLN A 488 -9.40 37.71 -7.65
C GLN A 488 -9.42 38.99 -6.80
N SER A 489 -9.66 38.85 -5.50
CA SER A 489 -9.65 39.92 -4.52
C SER A 489 -8.26 40.03 -3.89
N SER A 490 -7.92 41.21 -3.38
CA SER A 490 -6.70 41.44 -2.60
C SER A 490 -6.61 40.54 -1.36
N ALA A 491 -7.75 40.17 -0.77
CA ALA A 491 -7.83 39.26 0.37
C ALA A 491 -7.39 37.82 0.00
N ALA A 492 -7.84 37.30 -1.15
CA ALA A 492 -7.41 35.99 -1.66
C ALA A 492 -5.89 35.97 -1.91
N SER A 493 -5.35 37.03 -2.52
CA SER A 493 -3.90 37.16 -2.78
C SER A 493 -3.07 37.12 -1.49
N ASN A 494 -3.53 37.81 -0.43
CA ASN A 494 -2.87 37.80 0.88
C ASN A 494 -2.92 36.42 1.54
N LEU A 495 -4.04 35.71 1.42
CA LEU A 495 -4.20 34.35 1.94
C LEU A 495 -3.25 33.36 1.22
N TYR A 496 -3.16 33.43 -0.11
CA TYR A 496 -2.19 32.63 -0.87
C TYR A 496 -0.76 32.89 -0.41
N GLN A 497 -0.37 34.15 -0.24
CA GLN A 497 0.96 34.50 0.27
C GLN A 497 1.20 33.95 1.68
N HIS A 498 0.19 33.99 2.55
CA HIS A 498 0.25 33.42 3.89
C HIS A 498 0.50 31.91 3.85
N ILE A 499 -0.30 31.17 3.07
CA ILE A 499 -0.16 29.72 2.89
C ILE A 499 1.19 29.36 2.28
N TYR A 500 1.62 30.07 1.23
CA TYR A 500 2.91 29.86 0.57
C TYR A 500 4.09 30.03 1.52
N LYS A 501 4.02 30.99 2.44
CA LYS A 501 5.05 31.16 3.47
C LYS A 501 5.16 29.91 4.35
N HIS A 502 4.04 29.38 4.84
CA HIS A 502 4.05 28.16 5.66
C HIS A 502 4.49 26.93 4.88
N ILE A 503 4.11 26.80 3.61
CA ILE A 503 4.61 25.73 2.74
C ILE A 503 6.13 25.81 2.60
N LEU A 504 6.71 27.02 2.43
CA LEU A 504 8.16 27.21 2.39
C LEU A 504 8.82 26.83 3.72
N ASP A 505 8.21 27.21 4.86
CA ASP A 505 8.70 26.87 6.20
C ASP A 505 8.73 25.35 6.42
N ILE A 506 7.64 24.66 6.08
CA ILE A 506 7.54 23.20 6.19
C ILE A 506 8.50 22.53 5.21
N CYS A 507 8.65 23.05 3.99
CA CYS A 507 9.61 22.50 3.04
C CYS A 507 11.05 22.66 3.51
N ALA A 508 11.43 23.79 4.11
CA ALA A 508 12.75 23.98 4.68
C ALA A 508 13.04 22.98 5.82
N GLU A 509 12.04 22.75 6.67
CA GLU A 509 12.11 21.86 7.83
C GLU A 509 12.12 20.38 7.42
N LEU A 510 11.11 19.96 6.66
CA LEU A 510 10.78 18.56 6.38
C LEU A 510 11.23 18.07 5.00
N GLY A 511 11.49 18.96 4.04
CA GLY A 511 11.87 18.55 2.68
C GLY A 511 13.15 17.69 2.65
N GLY A 512 13.99 17.78 3.67
CA GLY A 512 15.20 16.94 3.82
C GLY A 512 14.98 15.60 4.54
N THR A 513 13.75 15.25 4.91
CA THR A 513 13.46 14.06 5.74
C THR A 513 13.29 12.79 4.91
N ASN A 514 12.68 12.89 3.73
CA ASN A 514 12.54 11.80 2.77
C ASN A 514 12.53 12.31 1.32
N GLU A 515 12.79 11.40 0.40
CA GLU A 515 13.06 11.67 -1.01
C GLU A 515 11.81 12.12 -1.78
N VAL A 516 10.61 11.72 -1.33
CA VAL A 516 9.32 12.16 -1.91
C VAL A 516 9.06 13.62 -1.57
N LEU A 517 9.10 13.98 -0.28
CA LEU A 517 8.93 15.36 0.19
C LEU A 517 10.01 16.27 -0.39
N PHE A 518 11.25 15.78 -0.49
CA PHE A 518 12.35 16.53 -1.11
C PHE A 518 11.98 16.99 -2.51
N ARG A 519 11.48 16.09 -3.35
CA ARG A 519 11.08 16.41 -4.73
C ARG A 519 9.93 17.39 -4.79
N TRP A 520 8.93 17.21 -3.95
CA TRP A 520 7.80 18.14 -3.87
C TRP A 520 8.24 19.55 -3.47
N CYS A 521 9.16 19.64 -2.54
CA CYS A 521 9.72 20.91 -2.07
C CYS A 521 10.69 21.58 -3.06
N LEU A 522 11.04 20.95 -4.19
CA LEU A 522 11.72 21.63 -5.30
C LEU A 522 10.79 22.63 -6.02
N HIS A 523 9.48 22.48 -5.85
CA HIS A 523 8.48 23.35 -6.47
C HIS A 523 7.37 23.72 -5.48
N PRO A 524 7.67 24.41 -4.37
CA PRO A 524 6.72 24.61 -3.28
C PRO A 524 5.54 25.52 -3.65
N THR A 525 5.74 26.47 -4.56
CA THR A 525 4.77 27.52 -4.92
C THR A 525 4.76 27.78 -6.44
N PRO A 526 3.73 28.44 -7.01
CA PRO A 526 3.71 28.74 -8.44
C PRO A 526 4.93 29.53 -8.89
N ASN A 527 5.44 29.18 -10.07
CA ASN A 527 6.58 29.86 -10.68
C ASN A 527 6.10 30.83 -11.77
N HIS A 528 6.36 32.11 -11.56
CA HIS A 528 6.15 33.14 -12.57
C HIS A 528 7.49 33.79 -12.97
N PRO A 529 7.87 33.77 -14.26
CA PRO A 529 7.25 33.02 -15.37
C PRO A 529 7.56 31.50 -15.30
N PRO A 530 6.73 30.64 -15.93
CA PRO A 530 7.03 29.21 -16.07
C PRO A 530 8.31 29.02 -16.89
N LEU A 531 9.15 28.03 -16.54
CA LEU A 531 10.34 27.75 -17.34
C LEU A 531 9.95 27.36 -18.77
N PRO A 532 10.58 27.95 -19.80
CA PRO A 532 10.42 27.45 -21.15
C PRO A 532 11.08 26.06 -21.23
N SER A 533 10.35 25.06 -21.73
CA SER A 533 10.80 23.69 -22.09
C SER A 533 10.77 22.57 -21.05
N VAL A 534 10.21 22.78 -19.85
CA VAL A 534 9.94 21.67 -18.92
C VAL A 534 8.44 21.57 -18.66
N THR A 535 7.83 20.47 -19.09
CA THR A 535 6.47 20.05 -18.72
C THR A 535 6.46 19.69 -17.24
N PHE A 536 6.45 20.70 -16.36
CA PHE A 536 6.36 20.48 -14.93
C PHE A 536 4.90 20.15 -14.56
N PRO A 537 4.65 19.06 -13.83
CA PRO A 537 3.39 18.92 -13.12
C PRO A 537 3.37 20.01 -12.04
N GLY A 538 2.19 20.59 -11.74
CA GLY A 538 2.03 21.82 -10.95
C GLY A 538 2.84 21.94 -9.64
N ASN A 539 2.85 23.13 -9.06
CA ASN A 539 3.59 23.37 -7.81
C ASN A 539 2.96 22.59 -6.62
N LEU A 540 3.67 22.47 -5.50
CA LEU A 540 3.24 21.67 -4.35
C LEU A 540 1.88 22.12 -3.81
N PHE A 541 1.61 23.42 -3.76
CA PHE A 541 0.29 23.91 -3.38
C PHE A 541 -0.81 23.39 -4.32
N ASP A 542 -0.61 23.48 -5.65
CA ASP A 542 -1.59 22.93 -6.62
C ASP A 542 -1.76 21.43 -6.44
N ARG A 543 -0.67 20.70 -6.17
CA ARG A 543 -0.70 19.25 -5.94
C ARG A 543 -1.48 18.90 -4.68
N LEU A 544 -1.26 19.63 -3.59
CA LEU A 544 -2.01 19.46 -2.36
C LEU A 544 -3.49 19.72 -2.61
N PHE A 545 -3.82 20.86 -3.25
CA PHE A 545 -5.19 21.22 -3.58
C PHE A 545 -5.89 20.16 -4.44
N HIS A 546 -5.24 19.71 -5.53
CA HIS A 546 -5.78 18.66 -6.39
C HIS A 546 -5.90 17.31 -5.67
N ASP A 547 -4.93 16.94 -4.83
CA ASP A 547 -4.99 15.68 -4.08
C ASP A 547 -6.12 15.69 -3.05
N PHE A 548 -6.32 16.78 -2.31
CA PHE A 548 -7.43 16.89 -1.35
C PHE A 548 -8.80 16.87 -2.02
N LEU A 549 -8.98 17.61 -3.12
CA LEU A 549 -10.22 17.55 -3.88
C LEU A 549 -10.46 16.15 -4.43
N ALA A 550 -9.44 15.50 -4.99
CA ALA A 550 -9.57 14.13 -5.48
C ALA A 550 -9.93 13.16 -4.34
N ARG A 551 -9.36 13.34 -3.15
CA ARG A 551 -9.66 12.52 -1.96
C ARG A 551 -11.07 12.77 -1.43
N ARG A 552 -11.53 14.01 -1.39
CA ARG A 552 -12.92 14.35 -1.06
C ARG A 552 -13.87 13.68 -2.05
N ASP A 553 -13.65 13.87 -3.34
CA ASP A 553 -14.51 13.29 -4.39
C ASP A 553 -14.44 11.75 -4.37
N ASP A 554 -13.28 11.16 -4.04
CA ASP A 554 -13.11 9.72 -3.83
C ASP A 554 -13.89 9.22 -2.62
N LEU A 555 -13.85 9.95 -1.50
CA LEU A 555 -14.58 9.63 -0.30
C LEU A 555 -16.09 9.74 -0.55
N GLU A 556 -16.58 10.84 -1.12
CA GLU A 556 -18.00 11.00 -1.48
C GLU A 556 -18.49 9.85 -2.36
N ARG A 557 -17.75 9.52 -3.41
CA ARG A 557 -18.07 8.35 -4.25
C ARG A 557 -18.03 7.06 -3.45
N GLY A 558 -17.02 6.86 -2.61
CA GLY A 558 -16.88 5.68 -1.77
C GLY A 558 -18.07 5.49 -0.83
N LEU A 559 -18.55 6.56 -0.19
CA LEU A 559 -19.68 6.54 0.74
C LEU A 559 -20.99 6.14 0.06
N LEU A 560 -21.19 6.43 -1.23
CA LEU A 560 -22.36 5.94 -1.99
C LEU A 560 -22.38 4.41 -2.12
N TYR A 561 -21.23 3.77 -1.98
CA TYR A 561 -21.09 2.34 -2.13
C TYR A 561 -20.88 1.62 -0.80
N VAL A 562 -20.72 2.32 0.33
CA VAL A 562 -20.55 1.65 1.63
C VAL A 562 -21.75 0.74 1.89
N GLY A 563 -21.49 -0.52 2.27
CA GLY A 563 -22.57 -1.46 2.59
C GLY A 563 -23.38 -1.02 3.80
N GLU A 564 -24.65 -1.41 3.87
CA GLU A 564 -25.49 -1.25 5.06
C GLU A 564 -25.79 -2.64 5.66
N PRO A 565 -25.24 -3.01 6.84
CA PRO A 565 -24.25 -2.27 7.64
C PRO A 565 -22.81 -2.36 7.06
N PRO A 566 -21.95 -1.36 7.32
CA PRO A 566 -20.58 -1.35 6.83
C PRO A 566 -19.73 -2.40 7.55
N SER A 567 -18.83 -3.04 6.81
CA SER A 567 -17.85 -3.95 7.42
C SER A 567 -16.76 -3.17 8.18
N LEU A 568 -16.11 -3.82 9.15
CA LEU A 568 -14.97 -3.25 9.88
C LEU A 568 -13.85 -2.75 8.94
N ALA A 569 -13.63 -3.46 7.83
CA ALA A 569 -12.63 -3.12 6.82
C ALA A 569 -13.03 -1.92 5.95
N GLU A 570 -14.32 -1.61 5.81
CA GLU A 570 -14.79 -0.34 5.23
C GLU A 570 -14.66 0.79 6.26
N CYS A 571 -15.11 0.55 7.50
CA CYS A 571 -15.15 1.56 8.54
C CYS A 571 -13.79 2.17 8.86
N ALA A 572 -12.76 1.34 9.11
CA ALA A 572 -11.46 1.85 9.52
C ALA A 572 -10.84 2.86 8.52
N PRO A 573 -10.67 2.54 7.23
CA PRO A 573 -10.12 3.49 6.26
C PRO A 573 -11.04 4.68 5.97
N TYR A 574 -12.36 4.50 5.88
CA TYR A 574 -13.26 5.63 5.57
C TYR A 574 -13.43 6.59 6.74
N VAL A 575 -13.53 6.10 7.98
CA VAL A 575 -13.60 6.98 9.16
C VAL A 575 -12.28 7.73 9.35
N TYR A 576 -11.14 7.06 9.15
CA TYR A 576 -9.83 7.74 9.14
C TYR A 576 -9.78 8.86 8.09
N GLU A 577 -10.27 8.59 6.88
CA GLU A 577 -10.30 9.57 5.81
C GLU A 577 -11.27 10.73 6.12
N CYS A 578 -12.43 10.46 6.70
CA CYS A 578 -13.36 11.46 7.22
C CYS A 578 -12.67 12.38 8.24
N HIS A 579 -12.03 11.82 9.27
CA HIS A 579 -11.32 12.63 10.27
C HIS A 579 -10.25 13.53 9.63
N ASN A 580 -9.55 13.07 8.59
CA ASN A 580 -8.52 13.87 7.91
C ASN A 580 -9.09 14.98 7.00
N LEU A 581 -10.32 14.84 6.50
CA LEU A 581 -10.90 15.76 5.51
C LEU A 581 -11.98 16.68 6.08
N LEU A 582 -12.57 16.35 7.24
CA LEU A 582 -13.69 17.09 7.81
C LEU A 582 -13.38 18.54 8.18
N GLU A 583 -12.16 18.79 8.68
CA GLU A 583 -11.70 20.16 8.99
C GLU A 583 -11.53 21.01 7.71
N ILE A 584 -11.34 20.36 6.56
CA ILE A 584 -11.16 21.01 5.26
C ILE A 584 -12.51 21.23 4.59
N PHE A 585 -13.34 20.18 4.52
CA PHE A 585 -14.53 20.09 3.68
C PHE A 585 -15.78 19.90 4.54
N LYS A 586 -16.41 21.03 4.91
CA LYS A 586 -17.60 21.01 5.79
C LYS A 586 -18.81 20.33 5.16
N ASP A 587 -18.86 20.25 3.83
CA ASP A 587 -19.86 19.49 3.06
C ASP A 587 -19.83 17.99 3.37
N LEU A 588 -18.68 17.44 3.81
CA LEU A 588 -18.57 16.05 4.24
C LEU A 588 -19.19 15.77 5.62
N THR A 589 -19.45 16.79 6.45
CA THR A 589 -19.87 16.64 7.86
C THR A 589 -21.02 15.67 8.02
N THR A 590 -22.09 15.83 7.24
CA THR A 590 -23.28 14.99 7.33
C THR A 590 -22.95 13.53 6.99
N ASN A 591 -22.28 13.28 5.86
CA ASN A 591 -22.01 11.93 5.37
C ASN A 591 -21.02 11.20 6.29
N CYS A 592 -19.99 11.88 6.77
CA CYS A 592 -19.03 11.31 7.72
C CYS A 592 -19.66 11.05 9.08
N THR A 593 -20.55 11.93 9.57
CA THR A 593 -21.28 11.68 10.82
C THR A 593 -22.20 10.46 10.68
N ILE A 594 -22.87 10.30 9.53
CA ILE A 594 -23.67 9.10 9.24
C ILE A 594 -22.77 7.85 9.24
N LEU A 595 -21.66 7.87 8.51
CA LEU A 595 -20.71 6.76 8.48
C LEU A 595 -20.22 6.40 9.89
N GLU A 596 -19.77 7.38 10.68
CA GLU A 596 -19.32 7.15 12.05
C GLU A 596 -20.41 6.53 12.91
N ASN A 597 -21.64 7.04 12.82
CA ASN A 597 -22.77 6.48 13.56
C ASN A 597 -23.04 5.03 13.17
N GLU A 598 -23.03 4.70 11.87
CA GLU A 598 -23.18 3.32 11.39
C GLU A 598 -22.02 2.44 11.85
N CYS A 599 -20.78 2.92 11.74
CA CYS A 599 -19.59 2.19 12.13
C CYS A 599 -19.45 1.98 13.65
N TYR A 600 -19.96 2.89 14.48
CA TYR A 600 -19.93 2.77 15.94
C TYR A 600 -21.15 2.04 16.51
N ASN A 601 -22.31 2.08 15.83
CA ASN A 601 -23.57 1.54 16.35
C ASN A 601 -24.17 0.37 15.56
N GLY A 602 -23.63 0.02 14.38
CA GLY A 602 -24.25 -0.79 13.32
C GLY A 602 -24.56 -2.27 13.60
N TYR A 603 -24.68 -2.70 14.86
CA TYR A 603 -24.96 -4.10 15.21
C TYR A 603 -25.97 -4.24 16.35
N LYS A 604 -27.12 -3.55 16.28
CA LYS A 604 -28.24 -3.79 17.20
C LYS A 604 -29.30 -4.78 16.70
N ASP A 605 -29.36 -5.14 15.41
CA ASP A 605 -30.42 -6.04 14.90
C ASP A 605 -29.96 -6.78 13.63
N TYR A 606 -29.25 -7.92 13.76
CA TYR A 606 -29.04 -8.85 12.63
C TYR A 606 -30.24 -9.78 12.39
N ASP A 607 -31.22 -9.79 13.29
CA ASP A 607 -32.45 -10.59 13.18
C ASP A 607 -33.47 -10.04 12.15
N LYS A 608 -33.16 -8.97 11.42
CA LYS A 608 -34.10 -8.31 10.48
C LYS A 608 -33.63 -8.19 9.03
N LEU A 609 -32.56 -8.89 8.63
CA LEU A 609 -32.15 -8.98 7.23
C LEU A 609 -32.99 -9.97 6.38
N GLU A 610 -34.09 -10.49 6.93
CA GLU A 610 -35.07 -11.30 6.18
C GLU A 610 -35.94 -10.50 5.18
N ASN A 611 -35.83 -9.17 5.08
CA ASN A 611 -36.79 -8.38 4.28
C ASN A 611 -36.24 -7.26 3.38
N SER A 612 -34.93 -7.14 3.13
CA SER A 612 -34.45 -6.14 2.15
C SER A 612 -34.63 -6.62 0.71
N LYS A 613 -35.81 -6.38 0.15
CA LYS A 613 -36.04 -6.34 -1.30
C LYS A 613 -35.20 -5.23 -1.93
N LEU A 614 -33.98 -5.52 -2.35
CA LEU A 614 -33.24 -4.66 -3.30
C LEU A 614 -32.10 -5.43 -3.98
N ILE A 615 -32.47 -6.42 -4.80
CA ILE A 615 -31.67 -6.85 -5.95
C ILE A 615 -32.56 -6.68 -7.18
N LYS A 616 -32.55 -5.49 -7.76
CA LYS A 616 -32.97 -5.19 -9.14
C LYS A 616 -32.56 -3.75 -9.46
N SER A 617 -31.34 -3.59 -9.94
CA SER A 617 -30.86 -2.46 -10.78
C SER A 617 -29.32 -2.42 -10.73
N ILE A 618 -28.65 -3.22 -11.56
CA ILE A 618 -27.57 -2.86 -12.50
C ILE A 618 -27.56 -3.96 -13.56
#